data_AF-A0A3P6P3D7-F1
#
_entry.id   AF-A0A3P6P3D7-F1
#
_cell.length_a   1.000
_cell.length_b   1.000
_cell.length_c   1.000
_cell.angle_alpha   90.00
_cell.angle_beta   90.00
_cell.angle_gamma   90.00
#
_symmetry.space_group_name_H-M   'P 1'
#
loop_
_entity.id
_entity.type
_entity.pdbx_description
1 polymer ?
#
loop_
_entity_poly.entity_id
_entity_poly.type
_entity_poly.pdbx_seq_one_letter_code
_entity_poly.pdbx_strand_id
1 'polypeptide(L)'
;MDDSIRLACDGLAKEMTQHIDDGEARKLAIWLAGICKRSAGVSTLEAQSNLYLLIDLSTFFQYYHAEKFEACMEIIKKLKCLPLDPDEVQAFVSTFYMVSDQMRLVLPDLCMAVMKLILEEVTRRSEASDDLRLRAKAIILYVGMIPYRFPSQISSQILQLENYFD
;
A
#
# COMPACT_ATOMS: atom_id res chain seq x y z
N MET A 1 2.69 -25.37 -1.42
CA MET A 1 1.75 -24.29 -1.80
C MET A 1 2.21 -22.97 -1.24
N ASP A 2 2.53 -22.89 0.06
CA ASP A 2 3.00 -21.66 0.69
C ASP A 2 4.23 -21.07 -0.01
N ASP A 3 5.18 -21.89 -0.46
CA ASP A 3 6.31 -21.43 -1.28
C ASP A 3 5.86 -20.83 -2.62
N SER A 4 4.86 -21.44 -3.27
CA SER A 4 4.29 -20.94 -4.52
C SER A 4 3.56 -19.60 -4.31
N ILE A 5 2.84 -19.47 -3.19
CA ILE A 5 2.21 -18.21 -2.78
C ILE A 5 3.27 -17.15 -2.53
N ARG A 6 4.31 -17.48 -1.75
CA ARG A 6 5.42 -16.57 -1.46
C ARG A 6 6.10 -16.06 -2.72
N LEU A 7 6.41 -16.95 -3.67
CA LEU A 7 6.99 -16.59 -4.96
C LEU A 7 6.07 -15.68 -5.79
N ALA A 8 4.77 -15.94 -5.78
CA ALA A 8 3.80 -15.08 -6.46
C ALA A 8 3.71 -13.69 -5.80
N CYS A 9 3.71 -13.64 -4.47
CA CYS A 9 3.77 -12.39 -3.72
C CYS A 9 5.07 -11.59 -4.01
N ASP A 10 6.21 -12.28 -4.08
CA ASP A 10 7.50 -11.66 -4.43
C ASP A 10 7.48 -11.07 -5.85
N GLY A 11 6.91 -11.81 -6.80
CA GLY A 11 6.73 -11.34 -8.18
C GLY A 11 5.80 -10.13 -8.26
N LEU A 12 4.67 -10.19 -7.55
CA LEU A 12 3.68 -9.12 -7.54
C LEU A 12 4.22 -7.84 -6.88
N ALA A 13 4.97 -7.97 -5.79
CA ALA A 13 5.64 -6.83 -5.14
C ALA A 13 6.65 -6.14 -6.08
N LYS A 14 7.43 -6.92 -6.84
CA LYS A 14 8.35 -6.37 -7.86
C LYS A 14 7.62 -5.68 -9.00
N GLU A 15 6.55 -6.29 -9.51
CA GLU A 15 5.72 -5.72 -10.58
C GLU A 15 5.16 -4.34 -10.17
N MET A 16 4.63 -4.23 -8.94
CA MET A 16 4.11 -2.96 -8.41
C MET A 16 5.19 -1.88 -8.22
N THR A 17 6.39 -2.26 -7.74
CA THR A 17 7.46 -1.31 -7.39
C THR A 17 8.33 -0.89 -8.58
N GLN A 18 8.40 -1.72 -9.63
CA GLN A 18 9.25 -1.44 -10.80
C GLN A 18 8.50 -0.76 -11.95
N HIS A 19 7.17 -0.60 -11.87
CA HIS A 19 6.31 -0.10 -12.95
C HIS A 19 6.47 -0.86 -14.29
N ILE A 20 6.97 -2.09 -14.23
CA ILE A 20 7.07 -3.02 -15.36
C ILE A 20 5.78 -3.84 -15.34
N ASP A 21 4.69 -3.26 -15.85
CA ASP A 21 3.37 -3.88 -15.82
C ASP A 21 3.12 -4.73 -17.08
N ASP A 22 3.78 -5.89 -17.15
CA ASP A 22 3.37 -6.94 -18.08
C ASP A 22 2.09 -7.65 -17.57
N GLY A 23 1.74 -7.43 -16.29
CA GLY A 23 0.57 -7.96 -15.60
C GLY A 23 0.61 -9.48 -15.36
N GLU A 24 1.71 -10.14 -15.70
CA GLU A 24 1.87 -11.58 -15.61
C GLU A 24 1.96 -12.06 -14.16
N ALA A 25 2.66 -11.32 -13.27
CA ALA A 25 2.75 -11.68 -11.87
C ALA A 25 1.37 -11.58 -11.20
N ARG A 26 0.61 -10.53 -11.53
CA ARG A 26 -0.78 -10.38 -11.07
C ARG A 26 -1.71 -11.49 -11.56
N LYS A 27 -1.66 -11.85 -12.85
CA LYS A 27 -2.45 -12.97 -13.41
C LYS A 27 -2.17 -14.27 -12.66
N LEU A 28 -0.89 -14.57 -12.40
CA LEU A 28 -0.47 -15.75 -11.64
C LEU A 28 -1.00 -15.71 -10.19
N ALA A 29 -0.89 -14.56 -9.52
CA ALA A 29 -1.39 -14.39 -8.15
C ALA A 29 -2.90 -14.61 -8.06
N ILE A 30 -3.69 -14.05 -8.98
CA ILE A 30 -5.15 -14.25 -9.05
C ILE A 30 -5.49 -15.73 -9.30
N TRP A 31 -4.76 -16.38 -10.20
CA TRP A 31 -4.96 -17.81 -10.46
C TRP A 31 -4.68 -18.67 -9.21
N LEU A 32 -3.58 -18.41 -8.49
CA LEU A 32 -3.24 -19.08 -7.23
C LEU A 32 -4.27 -18.82 -6.14
N ALA A 33 -4.74 -17.59 -6.00
CA ALA A 33 -5.83 -17.22 -5.11
C ALA A 33 -7.10 -18.05 -5.40
N GLY A 34 -7.42 -18.24 -6.68
CA GLY A 34 -8.51 -19.12 -7.12
C GLY A 34 -8.34 -20.56 -6.65
N ILE A 35 -7.11 -21.10 -6.65
CA ILE A 35 -6.84 -22.46 -6.14
C ILE A 35 -7.00 -22.50 -4.62
N CYS A 36 -6.44 -21.53 -3.89
CA CYS A 36 -6.54 -21.46 -2.42
C CYS A 36 -8.00 -21.43 -1.96
N LYS A 37 -8.86 -20.69 -2.68
CA LYS A 37 -10.29 -20.62 -2.38
C LYS A 37 -11.04 -21.93 -2.60
N ARG A 38 -10.62 -22.75 -3.58
CA ARG A 38 -11.27 -24.02 -3.92
C ARG A 38 -10.78 -25.20 -3.08
N SER A 39 -9.54 -25.14 -2.60
CA SER A 39 -8.89 -26.26 -1.94
C SER A 39 -8.58 -25.92 -0.48
N ALA A 40 -9.50 -26.31 0.41
CA ALA A 40 -9.32 -26.12 1.85
C ALA A 40 -8.06 -26.86 2.35
N GLY A 41 -7.26 -26.20 3.18
CA GLY A 41 -6.08 -26.79 3.83
C GLY A 41 -4.82 -26.90 2.95
N VAL A 42 -4.81 -26.34 1.73
CA VAL A 42 -3.64 -26.43 0.84
C VAL A 42 -2.56 -25.38 1.19
N SER A 43 -2.91 -24.30 1.89
CA SER A 43 -1.97 -23.29 2.37
C SER A 43 -2.36 -22.72 3.73
N THR A 44 -1.42 -22.07 4.40
CA THR A 44 -1.66 -21.36 5.66
C THR A 44 -2.55 -20.12 5.46
N LEU A 45 -3.34 -19.77 6.49
CA LEU A 45 -4.18 -18.57 6.47
C LEU A 45 -3.35 -17.27 6.34
N GLU A 46 -2.16 -17.26 6.93
CA GLU A 46 -1.24 -16.13 6.85
C GLU A 46 -0.75 -15.90 5.40
N ALA A 47 -0.29 -16.96 4.74
CA ALA A 47 0.12 -16.90 3.33
C ALA A 47 -1.04 -16.45 2.43
N GLN A 48 -2.26 -16.96 2.66
CA GLN A 48 -3.45 -16.55 1.92
C GLN A 48 -3.80 -15.08 2.15
N SER A 49 -3.74 -14.61 3.39
CA SER A 49 -4.06 -13.23 3.74
C SER A 49 -3.08 -12.25 3.09
N ASN A 50 -1.78 -12.59 3.11
CA ASN A 50 -0.75 -11.80 2.44
C ASN A 50 -0.95 -11.78 0.91
N LEU A 51 -1.32 -12.92 0.31
CA LEU A 51 -1.63 -12.99 -1.12
C LEU A 51 -2.80 -12.10 -1.51
N TYR A 52 -3.91 -12.16 -0.77
CA TYR A 52 -5.09 -11.34 -1.06
C TYR A 52 -4.78 -9.85 -0.87
N LEU A 53 -4.06 -9.47 0.19
CA LEU A 53 -3.63 -8.10 0.41
C LEU A 53 -2.81 -7.56 -0.76
N LEU A 54 -1.81 -8.31 -1.25
CA LEU A 54 -0.99 -7.86 -2.37
C LEU A 54 -1.78 -7.81 -3.69
N ILE A 55 -2.77 -8.68 -3.90
CA ILE A 55 -3.70 -8.59 -5.05
C ILE A 55 -4.54 -7.32 -4.97
N ASP A 56 -5.06 -6.97 -3.80
CA ASP A 56 -5.83 -5.73 -3.63
C ASP A 56 -4.95 -4.49 -3.83
N LEU A 57 -3.71 -4.52 -3.34
CA LEU A 57 -2.73 -3.46 -3.59
C LEU A 57 -2.33 -3.36 -5.07
N SER A 58 -2.21 -4.48 -5.78
CA SER A 58 -1.97 -4.44 -7.23
C SER A 58 -3.12 -3.76 -7.96
N THR A 59 -4.36 -3.97 -7.50
CA THR A 59 -5.55 -3.31 -8.05
C THR A 59 -5.54 -1.81 -7.72
N PHE A 60 -5.09 -1.43 -6.52
CA PHE A 60 -4.86 -0.03 -6.17
C PHE A 60 -3.87 0.63 -7.14
N PHE A 61 -2.71 0.03 -7.41
CA PHE A 61 -1.71 0.61 -8.32
C PHE A 61 -2.21 0.70 -9.76
N GLN A 62 -2.95 -0.31 -10.24
CA GLN A 62 -3.60 -0.23 -11.56
C GLN A 62 -4.57 0.96 -11.66
N TYR A 63 -5.36 1.21 -10.62
CA TYR A 63 -6.25 2.38 -10.58
C TYR A 63 -5.48 3.69 -10.43
N TYR A 64 -4.40 3.70 -9.67
CA TYR A 64 -3.57 4.87 -9.46
C TYR A 64 -2.91 5.31 -10.80
N HIS A 65 -2.36 4.36 -11.55
CA HIS A 65 -1.79 4.61 -12.87
C HIS A 65 -2.83 4.97 -13.94
N ALA A 66 -4.08 4.52 -13.75
CA ALA A 66 -5.21 4.91 -14.60
C ALA A 66 -5.90 6.21 -14.13
N GLU A 67 -5.30 6.95 -13.19
CA GLU A 67 -5.80 8.21 -12.62
C GLU A 67 -7.21 8.11 -11.98
N LYS A 68 -7.60 6.91 -11.53
CA LYS A 68 -8.88 6.64 -10.86
C LYS A 68 -8.78 6.90 -9.36
N PHE A 69 -8.45 8.13 -8.98
CA PHE A 69 -8.07 8.49 -7.60
C PHE A 69 -9.15 8.24 -6.54
N GLU A 70 -10.43 8.47 -6.87
CA GLU A 70 -11.54 8.16 -5.95
C GLU A 70 -11.60 6.67 -5.62
N ALA A 71 -11.39 5.79 -6.62
CA ALA A 71 -11.38 4.35 -6.41
C ALA A 71 -10.16 3.91 -5.57
N CYS A 72 -9.00 4.55 -5.79
CA CYS A 72 -7.80 4.32 -4.97
C CYS A 72 -8.05 4.62 -3.50
N MET A 73 -8.66 5.77 -3.19
CA MET A 73 -8.94 6.19 -1.83
C MET A 73 -9.90 5.22 -1.12
N GLU A 74 -10.92 4.73 -1.82
CA GLU A 74 -11.85 3.71 -1.30
C GLU A 74 -11.15 2.38 -0.99
N ILE A 75 -10.17 1.96 -1.80
CA ILE A 75 -9.38 0.76 -1.51
C ILE A 75 -8.55 0.95 -0.24
N ILE A 76 -7.83 2.06 -0.10
CA ILE A 76 -6.95 2.31 1.06
C ILE A 76 -7.74 2.35 2.37
N LYS A 77 -8.90 3.03 2.39
CA LYS A 77 -9.79 3.07 3.56
C LYS A 77 -10.27 1.67 3.97
N LYS A 78 -10.51 0.78 3.00
CA LYS A 78 -10.97 -0.60 3.26
C LYS A 78 -9.85 -1.52 3.71
N LEU A 79 -8.66 -1.40 3.09
CA LEU A 79 -7.53 -2.26 3.40
C LEU A 79 -6.92 -1.97 4.77
N LYS A 80 -6.99 -0.71 5.25
CA LYS A 80 -6.41 -0.29 6.54
C LYS A 80 -4.95 -0.74 6.69
N CYS A 81 -4.19 -0.66 5.61
CA CYS A 81 -2.78 -1.02 5.58
C CYS A 81 -1.84 0.16 5.89
N LEU A 82 -2.40 1.37 6.03
CA LEU A 82 -1.71 2.59 6.40
C LEU A 82 -2.56 3.37 7.42
N PRO A 83 -1.95 4.09 8.37
CA PRO A 83 -2.68 5.00 9.23
C PRO A 83 -3.13 6.22 8.42
N LEU A 84 -4.44 6.50 8.45
CA LEU A 84 -5.01 7.72 7.89
C LEU A 84 -5.40 8.73 8.98
N ASP A 85 -5.29 8.34 10.25
CA ASP A 85 -5.47 9.21 11.40
C ASP A 85 -4.17 9.25 12.23
N PRO A 86 -3.68 10.42 12.66
CA PRO A 86 -2.52 10.52 13.54
C PRO A 86 -2.61 9.66 14.81
N ASP A 87 -3.80 9.45 15.36
CA ASP A 87 -4.01 8.65 16.57
C ASP A 87 -3.80 7.15 16.33
N GLU A 88 -3.93 6.68 15.08
CA GLU A 88 -3.69 5.29 14.70
C GLU A 88 -2.19 4.97 14.51
N VAL A 89 -1.34 5.98 14.34
CA VAL A 89 0.08 5.81 13.95
C VAL A 89 0.82 4.87 14.90
N GLN A 90 0.65 5.05 16.22
CA GLN A 90 1.33 4.20 17.20
C GLN A 90 0.94 2.72 17.08
N ALA A 91 -0.34 2.45 16.81
CA ALA A 91 -0.81 1.08 16.63
C ALA A 91 -0.18 0.43 15.39
N PHE A 92 -0.10 1.17 14.27
CA PHE A 92 0.55 0.70 13.05
C PHE A 92 2.06 0.49 13.22
N VAL A 93 2.75 1.39 13.93
CA VAL A 93 4.18 1.24 14.25
C VAL A 93 4.41 0.00 15.12
N SER A 94 3.56 -0.21 16.14
CA SER A 94 3.69 -1.34 17.05
C SER A 94 3.51 -2.70 16.38
N THR A 95 2.72 -2.77 15.29
CA THR A 95 2.45 -4.02 14.56
C THR A 95 3.34 -4.19 13.33
N PHE A 96 4.25 -3.25 13.05
CA PHE A 96 5.10 -3.26 11.86
C PHE A 96 5.96 -4.52 11.70
N TYR A 97 6.40 -5.13 12.82
CA TYR A 97 7.19 -6.37 12.78
C TYR A 97 6.40 -7.56 12.21
N MET A 98 5.06 -7.52 12.24
CA MET A 98 4.16 -8.54 11.68
C MET A 98 3.89 -8.32 10.18
N VAL A 99 4.30 -7.18 9.62
CA VAL A 99 4.17 -6.90 8.19
C VAL A 99 5.12 -7.80 7.40
N SER A 100 4.61 -8.46 6.37
CA SER A 100 5.39 -9.35 5.51
C SER A 100 6.50 -8.59 4.77
N ASP A 101 7.58 -9.29 4.42
CA ASP A 101 8.69 -8.67 3.68
C ASP A 101 8.24 -8.15 2.31
N GLN A 102 7.30 -8.83 1.65
CA GLN A 102 6.73 -8.35 0.38
C GLN A 102 5.97 -7.04 0.57
N MET A 103 5.18 -6.92 1.63
CA MET A 103 4.46 -5.70 1.93
C MET A 103 5.43 -4.56 2.28
N ARG A 104 6.51 -4.83 3.03
CA ARG A 104 7.56 -3.83 3.32
C ARG A 104 8.22 -3.29 2.07
N LEU A 105 8.40 -4.10 1.02
CA LEU A 105 8.93 -3.64 -0.27
C LEU A 105 7.98 -2.69 -0.99
N VAL A 106 6.67 -2.90 -0.87
CA VAL A 106 5.63 -2.12 -1.54
C VAL A 106 5.27 -0.84 -0.77
N LEU A 107 5.49 -0.85 0.56
CA LEU A 107 5.08 0.21 1.47
C LEU A 107 5.60 1.61 1.09
N PRO A 108 6.86 1.80 0.66
CA PRO A 108 7.36 3.12 0.27
C PRO A 108 6.58 3.73 -0.90
N ASP A 109 6.38 2.97 -1.97
CA ASP A 109 5.62 3.41 -3.15
C ASP A 109 4.14 3.61 -2.81
N LEU A 110 3.60 2.79 -1.92
CA LEU A 110 2.22 2.94 -1.44
C LEU A 110 2.04 4.24 -0.65
N CYS A 111 2.91 4.53 0.32
CA CYS A 111 2.89 5.78 1.07
C CYS A 111 3.00 6.99 0.13
N MET A 112 3.90 6.93 -0.86
CA MET A 112 4.05 7.97 -1.87
C MET A 112 2.77 8.17 -2.70
N ALA A 113 2.19 7.08 -3.21
CA ALA A 113 0.97 7.13 -4.00
C ALA A 113 -0.19 7.71 -3.19
N VAL A 114 -0.36 7.29 -1.92
CA VAL A 114 -1.38 7.83 -1.03
C VAL A 114 -1.16 9.31 -0.72
N MET A 115 0.08 9.74 -0.47
CA MET A 115 0.39 11.15 -0.24
C MET A 115 0.02 12.02 -1.45
N LYS A 116 0.29 11.54 -2.67
CA LYS A 116 -0.10 12.20 -3.92
C LYS A 116 -1.62 12.22 -4.11
N LEU A 117 -2.33 11.15 -3.76
CA LEU A 117 -3.79 11.12 -3.78
C LEU A 117 -4.40 12.16 -2.85
N ILE A 118 -3.88 12.30 -1.64
CA ILE A 118 -4.33 13.30 -0.67
C ILE A 118 -4.09 14.70 -1.21
N LEU A 119 -2.90 14.97 -1.76
CA LEU A 119 -2.60 16.27 -2.38
C LEU A 119 -3.57 16.60 -3.52
N GLU A 120 -3.84 15.63 -4.39
CA GLU A 120 -4.76 15.76 -5.52
C GLU A 120 -6.21 15.97 -5.05
N GLU A 121 -6.60 15.44 -3.89
CA GLU A 121 -7.90 15.75 -3.28
C GLU A 121 -7.94 17.17 -2.69
N VAL A 122 -6.84 17.64 -2.08
CA VAL A 122 -6.71 19.01 -1.57
C VAL A 122 -6.80 20.05 -2.68
N THR A 123 -6.07 19.85 -3.78
CA THR A 123 -6.06 20.77 -4.94
C THR A 123 -7.45 20.89 -5.56
N ARG A 124 -8.19 19.78 -5.66
CA ARG A 124 -9.55 19.74 -6.21
C ARG A 124 -10.60 20.38 -5.30
N ARG A 125 -10.47 20.22 -3.98
CA ARG A 125 -11.48 20.67 -3.02
C ARG A 125 -11.33 22.13 -2.58
N SER A 126 -10.24 22.82 -2.93
CA SER A 126 -9.93 24.26 -2.72
C SER A 126 -10.00 24.78 -1.27
N GLU A 127 -10.87 24.23 -0.43
CA GLU A 127 -10.90 24.36 1.01
C GLU A 127 -10.17 23.14 1.56
N ALA A 128 -8.94 23.34 2.04
CA ALA A 128 -8.14 22.31 2.69
C ALA A 128 -8.86 21.82 3.94
N SER A 129 -9.74 20.82 3.76
CA SER A 129 -10.42 20.15 4.86
C SER A 129 -9.36 19.70 5.85
N ASP A 130 -9.47 20.15 7.11
CA ASP A 130 -8.52 19.80 8.18
C ASP A 130 -8.27 18.28 8.22
N ASP A 131 -9.26 17.48 7.86
CA ASP A 131 -9.20 16.02 7.70
C ASP A 131 -8.12 15.56 6.69
N LEU A 132 -7.98 16.19 5.52
CA LEU A 132 -6.96 15.79 4.53
C LEU A 132 -5.54 16.10 5.02
N ARG A 133 -5.37 17.21 5.74
CA ARG A 133 -4.09 17.57 6.38
C ARG A 133 -3.74 16.59 7.50
N LEU A 134 -4.73 16.18 8.31
CA LEU A 134 -4.53 15.15 9.34
C LEU A 134 -4.11 13.80 8.73
N ARG A 135 -4.69 13.40 7.59
CA ARG A 135 -4.27 12.19 6.87
C ARG A 135 -2.83 12.26 6.38
N ALA A 136 -2.46 13.37 5.74
CA ALA A 136 -1.08 13.59 5.29
C ALA A 136 -0.09 13.51 6.46
N LYS A 137 -0.44 14.15 7.58
CA LYS A 137 0.34 14.11 8.83
C LYS A 137 0.47 12.70 9.38
N ALA A 138 -0.58 11.89 9.35
CA ALA A 138 -0.53 10.49 9.79
C ALA A 138 0.51 9.68 9.00
N ILE A 139 0.54 9.86 7.67
CA ILE A 139 1.51 9.19 6.79
C ILE A 139 2.94 9.65 7.09
N ILE A 140 3.17 10.97 7.23
CA ILE A 140 4.50 11.51 7.54
C ILE A 140 5.02 10.96 8.88
N LEU A 141 4.19 11.01 9.93
CA LEU A 141 4.54 10.47 11.24
C LEU A 141 4.85 8.97 11.16
N TYR A 142 4.02 8.20 10.45
CA TYR A 142 4.24 6.77 10.28
C TYR A 142 5.59 6.47 9.63
N VAL A 143 5.90 7.12 8.51
CA VAL A 143 7.18 6.94 7.80
C VAL A 143 8.37 7.33 8.67
N GLY A 144 8.24 8.37 9.50
CA GLY A 144 9.30 8.79 10.43
C GLY A 144 9.50 7.86 11.63
N MET A 145 8.49 7.07 12.00
CA MET A 145 8.50 6.27 13.22
C MET A 145 8.77 4.77 13.00
N ILE A 146 8.48 4.22 11.82
CA ILE A 146 8.72 2.81 11.55
C ILE A 146 10.22 2.47 11.56
N PRO A 147 10.62 1.30 12.10
CA PRO A 147 12.01 0.84 12.11
C PRO A 147 12.42 0.26 10.74
N TYR A 148 12.12 0.99 9.66
CA TYR A 148 12.39 0.58 8.29
C TYR A 148 12.80 1.80 7.46
N ARG A 149 13.97 1.70 6.81
CA ARG A 149 14.49 2.81 6.02
C ARG A 149 13.90 2.78 4.62
N PHE A 150 13.09 3.80 4.32
CA PHE A 150 12.62 4.04 2.97
C PHE A 150 13.80 4.42 2.06
N PRO A 151 13.67 4.17 0.74
CA PRO A 151 14.59 4.74 -0.24
C PRO A 151 14.68 6.26 -0.08
N SER A 152 15.89 6.82 -0.08
CA SER A 152 16.14 8.24 0.22
C SER A 152 15.29 9.19 -0.64
N GLN A 153 15.13 8.87 -1.92
CA GLN A 153 14.29 9.62 -2.85
C GLN A 153 12.82 9.72 -2.39
N ILE A 154 12.24 8.61 -1.91
CA ILE A 154 10.85 8.57 -1.46
C ILE A 154 10.70 9.39 -0.19
N SER A 155 11.59 9.23 0.79
CA SER A 155 11.57 10.03 2.02
C SER A 155 11.67 11.53 1.73
N SER A 156 12.59 11.95 0.85
CA SER A 156 12.73 13.36 0.48
C SER A 156 11.48 13.89 -0.24
N GLN A 157 10.87 13.10 -1.12
CA GLN A 157 9.64 13.51 -1.81
C GLN A 157 8.45 13.62 -0.84
N ILE A 158 8.31 12.71 0.14
CA ILE A 158 7.24 12.80 1.15
C ILE A 158 7.38 14.09 1.98
N LEU A 159 8.61 14.41 2.40
CA LEU A 159 8.89 15.67 3.13
C LEU A 159 8.69 16.91 2.26
N GLN A 160 8.96 16.84 0.95
CA GLN A 160 8.64 17.94 0.05
C GLN A 160 7.14 18.17 -0.08
N LEU A 161 6.36 17.08 -0.12
CA LEU A 161 4.90 17.14 -0.17
C LEU A 161 4.30 17.73 1.12
N GLU A 162 4.97 17.57 2.27
CA GLU A 162 4.56 18.19 3.54
C GLU A 162 4.31 19.70 3.43
N ASN A 163 5.15 20.43 2.69
CA ASN A 163 5.02 21.88 2.52
C ASN A 163 3.73 22.33 1.79
N TYR A 164 3.00 21.40 1.16
CA TYR A 164 1.71 21.69 0.53
C TYR A 164 0.53 21.51 1.50
N PHE A 165 0.78 20.99 2.70
CA PHE A 165 -0.22 20.73 3.73
C PHE A 165 -0.12 21.69 4.94
N ASP A 166 0.90 22.54 4.99
CA ASP A 166 1.06 23.65 5.93
C ASP A 166 0.19 24.87 5.55
#